data_AF-A0A1L9P102-F1
#
_entry.id   AF-A0A1L9P102-F1
#
_cell.length_a   1.000
_cell.length_b   1.000
_cell.length_c   1.000
_cell.angle_alpha   90.00
_cell.angle_beta   90.00
_cell.angle_gamma   90.00
#
_symmetry.space_group_name_H-M   'P 1'
#
loop_
_entity.id
_entity.type
_entity.pdbx_description
1 polymer ?
#
loop_
_entity_poly.entity_id
_entity_poly.type
_entity_poly.pdbx_seq_one_letter_code
_entity_poly.pdbx_strand_id
1 'polypeptide(L)'
;MTKISHTAARLQLAKQRQMTSLIDQEILSNSTDMKFTKADWVPLYFDLGNKVTSDDGQMAAYRAVTLKGELLWMVFTPTKECGYHASCSDPFEAMERAKASWANRRAVRLEWDLVERTARDLLTARQRFDVRIEDLEASPLCTLGIEGFRAVIGMKRVTRIPGWLAALLMKVEPQMGFVIHAAMQRHVAAQSVELNVHAAA
;
A
#
# COMPACT_ATOMS: atom_id res chain seq x y z
N MET A 1 16.49 -11.92 2.38
CA MET A 1 15.40 -12.58 3.13
C MET A 1 14.79 -13.67 2.26
N THR A 2 14.76 -14.88 2.80
CA THR A 2 14.29 -16.10 2.13
C THR A 2 12.75 -16.16 2.21
N LYS A 3 12.08 -16.51 1.12
CA LYS A 3 10.62 -16.71 1.12
C LYS A 3 10.29 -17.93 1.98
N ILE A 4 9.23 -17.85 2.78
CA ILE A 4 8.69 -19.02 3.48
C ILE A 4 7.83 -19.85 2.52
N SER A 5 7.70 -21.15 2.79
CA SER A 5 6.83 -22.02 2.01
C SER A 5 5.35 -21.66 2.23
N HIS A 6 4.49 -22.01 1.27
CA HIS A 6 3.04 -21.81 1.39
C HIS A 6 2.48 -22.53 2.63
N THR A 7 2.94 -23.76 2.89
CA THR A 7 2.56 -24.52 4.09
C THR A 7 2.99 -23.80 5.37
N ALA A 8 4.22 -23.27 5.41
CA ALA A 8 4.71 -22.53 6.57
C ALA A 8 3.91 -21.24 6.81
N ALA A 9 3.57 -20.50 5.76
CA ALA A 9 2.72 -19.31 5.84
C ALA A 9 1.34 -19.67 6.42
N ARG A 10 0.68 -20.67 5.86
CA ARG A 10 -0.65 -21.10 6.32
C ARG A 10 -0.64 -21.57 7.78
N LEU A 11 0.38 -22.34 8.18
CA LEU A 11 0.55 -22.78 9.56
C LEU A 11 0.82 -21.61 10.51
N GLN A 12 1.69 -20.67 10.12
CA GLN A 12 1.96 -19.47 10.91
C GLN A 12 0.69 -18.64 11.12
N LEU A 13 -0.16 -18.57 10.10
CA LEU A 13 -1.43 -17.86 10.18
C LEU A 13 -2.46 -18.59 11.05
N ALA A 14 -2.58 -19.91 10.93
CA ALA A 14 -3.46 -20.72 11.78
C ALA A 14 -3.13 -20.58 13.27
N LYS A 15 -1.83 -20.48 13.61
CA LYS A 15 -1.35 -20.20 14.98
C LYS A 15 -1.80 -18.86 15.55
N GLN A 16 -2.31 -17.95 14.72
CA GLN A 16 -2.85 -16.67 15.18
C GLN A 16 -4.30 -16.76 15.68
N ARG A 17 -5.00 -17.90 15.51
CA ARG A 17 -6.33 -18.08 16.09
C ARG A 17 -6.22 -18.29 17.60
N GLN A 18 -6.99 -17.52 18.36
CA GLN A 18 -7.06 -17.68 19.81
C GLN A 18 -7.84 -18.96 20.17
N MET A 19 -7.57 -19.51 21.35
CA MET A 19 -8.30 -20.65 21.93
C MET A 19 -8.41 -21.87 21.01
N THR A 20 -7.37 -22.15 20.22
CA THR A 20 -7.32 -23.25 19.25
C THR A 20 -6.22 -24.24 19.65
N SER A 21 -6.51 -25.54 19.68
CA SER A 21 -5.52 -26.55 20.03
C SER A 21 -4.43 -26.68 18.94
N LEU A 22 -3.29 -27.31 19.25
CA LEU A 22 -2.23 -27.52 18.25
C LEU A 22 -2.70 -28.38 17.07
N ILE A 23 -3.54 -29.39 17.34
CA ILE A 23 -4.12 -30.26 16.30
C ILE A 23 -5.07 -29.46 15.42
N ASP A 24 -5.92 -28.63 16.02
CA ASP A 24 -6.83 -27.77 15.26
C ASP A 24 -6.07 -26.76 14.41
N GLN A 25 -4.96 -26.19 14.91
CA GLN A 25 -4.10 -25.30 14.11
C GLN A 25 -3.53 -26.00 12.88
N GLU A 26 -3.14 -27.26 12.99
CA GLU A 26 -2.64 -28.05 11.86
C GLU A 26 -3.76 -28.33 10.83
N ILE A 27 -4.95 -28.69 11.30
CA ILE A 27 -6.14 -28.89 10.46
C ILE A 27 -6.51 -27.57 9.74
N LEU A 28 -6.60 -26.46 10.49
CA LEU A 28 -6.91 -25.15 9.95
C LEU A 28 -5.88 -24.66 8.94
N SER A 29 -4.60 -24.98 9.14
CA SER A 29 -3.56 -24.65 8.18
C SER A 29 -3.86 -25.25 6.80
N ASN A 30 -4.62 -26.34 6.72
CA ASN A 30 -5.03 -26.99 5.47
C ASN A 30 -6.46 -26.61 5.01
N SER A 31 -7.18 -25.77 5.77
CA SER A 31 -8.54 -25.32 5.45
C SER A 31 -8.64 -24.47 4.17
N THR A 32 -9.81 -24.47 3.55
CA THR A 32 -10.19 -23.57 2.45
C THR A 32 -10.36 -22.11 2.87
N ASP A 33 -10.41 -21.83 4.18
CA ASP A 33 -10.49 -20.48 4.75
C ASP A 33 -9.18 -19.70 4.58
N MET A 34 -8.06 -20.40 4.39
CA MET A 34 -6.75 -19.81 4.12
C MET A 34 -6.69 -19.38 2.66
N LYS A 35 -7.12 -18.14 2.38
CA LYS A 35 -7.17 -17.59 1.02
C LYS A 35 -5.83 -16.99 0.64
N PHE A 36 -5.34 -17.36 -0.54
CA PHE A 36 -4.13 -16.79 -1.11
C PHE A 36 -4.47 -15.67 -2.09
N THR A 37 -3.70 -14.58 -2.04
CA THR A 37 -3.79 -13.50 -3.03
C THR A 37 -2.40 -12.99 -3.39
N LYS A 38 -2.32 -12.36 -4.57
CA LYS A 38 -1.15 -11.61 -5.07
C LYS A 38 -1.54 -10.19 -5.48
N ALA A 39 -2.72 -9.73 -5.05
CA ALA A 39 -3.19 -8.38 -5.34
C ALA A 39 -2.17 -7.33 -4.87
N ASP A 40 -2.09 -6.21 -5.59
CA ASP A 40 -1.15 -5.12 -5.31
C ASP A 40 0.32 -5.57 -5.14
N TRP A 41 0.72 -6.65 -5.83
CA TRP A 41 2.09 -7.18 -5.82
C TRP A 41 2.54 -7.75 -4.46
N VAL A 42 1.61 -8.01 -3.53
CA VAL A 42 1.88 -8.59 -2.21
C VAL A 42 1.39 -10.03 -2.16
N PRO A 43 2.26 -11.05 -2.36
CA PRO A 43 1.87 -12.44 -2.20
C PRO A 43 1.69 -12.77 -0.72
N LEU A 44 0.45 -13.10 -0.32
CA LEU A 44 0.09 -13.37 1.06
C LEU A 44 -1.06 -14.38 1.19
N TYR A 45 -1.19 -14.95 2.38
CA TYR A 45 -2.40 -15.63 2.84
C TYR A 45 -3.17 -14.75 3.82
N PHE A 46 -4.50 -14.81 3.78
CA PHE A 46 -5.37 -14.28 4.82
C PHE A 46 -6.41 -15.32 5.24
N ASP A 47 -6.82 -15.27 6.50
CA ASP A 47 -7.69 -16.28 7.12
C ASP A 47 -9.10 -15.72 7.27
N LEU A 48 -10.05 -16.28 6.52
CA LEU A 48 -11.46 -15.88 6.54
C LEU A 48 -12.14 -16.09 7.90
N GLY A 49 -11.64 -17.04 8.71
CA GLY A 49 -12.17 -17.31 10.05
C GLY A 49 -11.51 -16.51 11.15
N ASN A 50 -10.37 -15.85 10.89
CA ASN A 50 -9.73 -14.92 11.83
C ASN A 50 -10.07 -13.47 11.43
N LYS A 51 -11.34 -13.13 11.64
CA LYS A 51 -11.99 -11.90 11.19
C LYS A 51 -12.41 -11.04 12.38
N VAL A 52 -12.16 -9.75 12.28
CA VAL A 52 -12.75 -8.72 13.14
C VAL A 52 -13.58 -7.78 12.25
N THR A 53 -14.76 -7.40 12.72
CA THR A 53 -15.67 -6.48 12.00
C THR A 53 -15.74 -5.17 12.77
N SER A 54 -15.83 -4.04 12.07
CA SER A 54 -16.10 -2.74 12.71
C SER A 54 -17.49 -2.72 13.34
N ASP A 55 -17.69 -1.84 14.33
CA ASP A 55 -18.96 -1.71 15.05
C ASP A 55 -20.15 -1.39 14.14
N ASP A 56 -19.91 -0.64 13.06
CA ASP A 56 -20.91 -0.26 12.06
C ASP A 56 -21.10 -1.31 10.95
N GLY A 57 -20.36 -2.43 11.00
CA GLY A 57 -20.40 -3.49 10.00
C GLY A 57 -19.81 -3.13 8.63
N GLN A 58 -19.25 -1.93 8.45
CA GLN A 58 -18.80 -1.43 7.14
C GLN A 58 -17.39 -1.90 6.77
N MET A 59 -16.62 -2.46 7.71
CA MET A 59 -15.27 -2.93 7.47
C MET A 59 -15.03 -4.29 8.12
N ALA A 60 -14.21 -5.10 7.46
CA ALA A 60 -13.73 -6.37 7.99
C ALA A 60 -12.20 -6.44 7.86
N ALA A 61 -11.53 -6.73 8.97
CA ALA A 61 -10.11 -7.01 9.02
C ALA A 61 -9.90 -8.51 9.18
N TYR A 62 -9.10 -9.10 8.28
CA TYR A 62 -8.73 -10.51 8.32
C TYR A 62 -7.24 -10.64 8.62
N ARG A 63 -6.89 -11.55 9.53
CA ARG A 63 -5.48 -11.79 9.85
C ARG A 63 -4.78 -12.35 8.62
N ALA A 64 -3.57 -11.87 8.35
CA ALA A 64 -2.82 -12.24 7.17
C ALA A 64 -1.32 -12.40 7.43
N VAL A 65 -0.65 -13.10 6.51
CA VAL A 65 0.80 -13.31 6.52
C VAL A 65 1.37 -13.28 5.11
N THR A 66 2.43 -12.49 4.89
CA THR A 66 3.13 -12.45 3.60
C THR A 66 3.96 -13.71 3.39
N LEU A 67 4.37 -14.01 2.15
CA LEU A 67 5.37 -15.05 1.89
C LEU A 67 6.79 -14.69 2.39
N LYS A 68 6.97 -13.55 3.05
CA LYS A 68 8.19 -13.22 3.83
C LYS A 68 8.02 -13.55 5.32
N GLY A 69 6.84 -14.00 5.75
CA GLY A 69 6.52 -14.29 7.15
C GLY A 69 6.08 -13.08 7.97
N GLU A 70 5.83 -11.93 7.33
CA GLU A 70 5.36 -10.72 8.00
C GLU A 70 3.85 -10.85 8.27
N LEU A 71 3.45 -10.65 9.52
CA LEU A 71 2.04 -10.65 9.91
C LEU A 71 1.44 -9.25 9.74
N LEU A 72 0.21 -9.21 9.23
CA LEU A 72 -0.53 -7.97 8.97
C LEU A 72 -2.05 -8.21 9.07
N TRP A 73 -2.82 -7.15 8.86
CA TRP A 73 -4.28 -7.22 8.68
C TRP A 73 -4.66 -6.80 7.26
N MET A 74 -5.53 -7.59 6.63
CA MET A 74 -6.18 -7.27 5.37
C MET A 74 -7.54 -6.64 5.65
N VAL A 75 -7.71 -5.36 5.33
CA VAL A 75 -8.96 -4.63 5.61
C VAL A 75 -9.77 -4.45 4.33
N PHE A 76 -11.01 -4.91 4.35
CA PHE A 76 -11.96 -4.79 3.24
C PHE A 76 -13.18 -3.97 3.63
N THR A 77 -13.78 -3.33 2.63
CA THR A 77 -15.15 -2.82 2.67
C THR A 77 -16.02 -3.66 1.73
N PRO A 78 -17.34 -3.77 1.96
CA PRO A 78 -18.25 -4.58 1.13
C PRO A 78 -18.15 -4.33 -0.38
N THR A 79 -17.80 -3.11 -0.77
CA THR A 79 -17.77 -2.66 -2.17
C THR A 79 -16.41 -2.78 -2.85
N LYS A 80 -15.37 -3.27 -2.16
CA LYS A 80 -14.01 -3.31 -2.69
C LYS A 80 -13.47 -4.72 -2.78
N GLU A 81 -13.02 -5.09 -3.97
CA GLU A 81 -12.36 -6.37 -4.25
C GLU A 81 -10.93 -6.43 -3.70
N CYS A 82 -10.24 -5.27 -3.65
CA CYS A 82 -8.88 -5.17 -3.14
C CYS A 82 -8.87 -4.63 -1.70
N GLY A 83 -8.28 -5.42 -0.79
CA GLY A 83 -8.12 -5.05 0.62
C GLY A 83 -6.93 -4.11 0.84
N TYR A 84 -6.98 -3.33 1.90
CA TYR A 84 -5.87 -2.53 2.39
C TYR A 84 -4.95 -3.39 3.27
N HIS A 85 -3.64 -3.30 3.03
CA HIS A 85 -2.61 -4.01 3.80
C HIS A 85 -2.14 -3.15 4.98
N ALA A 86 -2.42 -3.57 6.21
CA ALA A 86 -2.04 -2.85 7.41
C ALA A 86 -1.03 -3.65 8.26
N SER A 87 0.23 -3.21 8.26
CA SER A 87 1.30 -3.80 9.08
C SER A 87 1.24 -3.33 10.54
N CYS A 88 0.15 -3.67 11.23
CA CYS A 88 -0.03 -3.45 12.66
C CYS A 88 -0.57 -4.72 13.34
N SER A 89 -0.53 -4.74 14.68
CA SER A 89 -1.04 -5.86 15.48
C SER A 89 -2.52 -5.74 15.78
N ASP A 90 -3.03 -4.52 15.96
CA ASP A 90 -4.42 -4.27 16.32
C ASP A 90 -5.31 -4.13 15.07
N PRO A 91 -6.41 -4.91 14.96
CA PRO A 91 -7.32 -4.84 13.83
C PRO A 91 -8.10 -3.52 13.74
N PHE A 92 -8.38 -2.84 14.85
CA PHE A 92 -9.10 -1.56 14.82
C PHE A 92 -8.18 -0.45 14.31
N GLU A 93 -6.93 -0.41 14.76
CA GLU A 93 -5.89 0.44 14.18
C GLU A 93 -5.73 0.19 12.67
N ALA A 94 -5.76 -1.08 12.23
CA ALA A 94 -5.71 -1.42 10.82
C ALA A 94 -6.87 -0.79 10.03
N MET A 95 -8.08 -0.83 10.58
CA MET A 95 -9.27 -0.23 9.98
C MET A 95 -9.17 1.30 9.89
N GLU A 96 -8.70 1.97 10.96
CA GLU A 96 -8.50 3.42 10.95
C GLU A 96 -7.45 3.84 9.92
N ARG A 97 -6.33 3.11 9.83
CA ARG A 97 -5.32 3.35 8.78
C ARG A 97 -5.90 3.16 7.37
N ALA A 98 -6.72 2.14 7.17
CA ALA A 98 -7.40 1.90 5.89
C ALA A 98 -8.36 3.04 5.53
N LYS A 99 -9.17 3.49 6.48
CA LYS A 99 -10.12 4.61 6.34
C LYS A 99 -9.40 5.90 5.96
N ALA A 100 -8.34 6.25 6.68
CA ALA A 100 -7.51 7.42 6.38
C ALA A 100 -6.88 7.33 4.99
N SER A 101 -6.29 6.19 4.63
CA SER A 101 -5.72 5.97 3.30
C SER A 101 -6.77 6.13 2.20
N TRP A 102 -7.97 5.56 2.36
CA TRP A 102 -9.03 5.69 1.37
C TRP A 102 -9.60 7.11 1.25
N ALA A 103 -9.70 7.84 2.36
CA ALA A 103 -10.08 9.26 2.35
C ALA A 103 -9.05 10.09 1.57
N ASN A 104 -7.75 9.89 1.84
CA ASN A 104 -6.67 10.58 1.14
C ASN A 104 -6.64 10.19 -0.34
N ARG A 105 -6.81 8.92 -0.69
CA ARG A 105 -6.92 8.49 -2.11
C ARG A 105 -8.10 9.17 -2.80
N ARG A 106 -9.23 9.34 -2.11
CA ARG A 106 -10.41 10.03 -2.66
C ARG A 106 -10.10 11.50 -2.92
N ALA A 107 -9.44 12.18 -1.98
CA ALA A 107 -9.01 13.57 -2.16
C ALA A 107 -8.09 13.73 -3.37
N VAL A 108 -7.06 12.90 -3.51
CA VAL A 108 -6.16 12.94 -4.68
C VAL A 108 -6.91 12.63 -5.99
N ARG A 109 -7.90 11.74 -5.97
CA ARG A 109 -8.73 11.44 -7.15
C ARG A 109 -9.62 12.61 -7.59
N LEU A 110 -10.01 13.50 -6.69
CA LEU A 110 -10.72 14.73 -7.08
C LEU A 110 -9.81 15.67 -7.89
N GLU A 111 -8.49 15.55 -7.72
CA GLU A 111 -7.47 16.32 -8.44
C GLU A 111 -6.82 15.49 -9.57
N TRP A 112 -7.43 14.39 -10.01
CA TRP A 112 -6.75 13.46 -10.92
C TRP A 112 -6.35 14.09 -12.25
N ASP A 113 -7.18 14.99 -12.80
CA ASP A 113 -6.84 15.74 -14.01
C ASP A 113 -5.56 16.58 -13.85
N LEU A 114 -5.32 17.11 -12.64
CA LEU A 114 -4.07 17.81 -12.33
C LEU A 114 -2.89 16.84 -12.32
N VAL A 115 -3.05 15.66 -11.71
CA VAL A 115 -2.01 14.60 -11.71
C VAL A 115 -1.64 14.20 -13.14
N GLU A 116 -2.64 13.99 -14.00
CA GLU A 116 -2.42 13.63 -15.41
C GLU A 116 -1.73 14.74 -16.21
N ARG A 117 -2.12 16.01 -15.97
CA ARG A 117 -1.42 17.16 -16.56
C ARG A 117 0.03 17.24 -16.11
N THR A 118 0.29 17.12 -14.81
CA THR A 118 1.65 17.12 -14.27
C THR A 118 2.48 15.97 -14.83
N ALA A 119 1.92 14.76 -14.94
CA ALA A 119 2.61 13.64 -15.57
C ALA A 119 2.95 13.93 -17.05
N ARG A 120 2.04 14.55 -17.81
CA ARG A 120 2.31 14.98 -19.19
C ARG A 120 3.40 16.04 -19.26
N ASP A 121 3.40 16.99 -18.35
CA ASP A 121 4.41 18.05 -18.28
C ASP A 121 5.79 17.51 -17.90
N LEU A 122 5.86 16.50 -17.02
CA LEU A 122 7.08 15.77 -16.70
C LEU A 122 7.62 15.00 -17.92
N LEU A 123 6.75 14.33 -18.70
CA LEU A 123 7.14 13.63 -19.93
C LEU A 123 7.67 14.57 -21.01
N THR A 124 7.06 15.75 -21.13
CA THR A 124 7.42 16.78 -22.13
C THR A 124 8.48 17.76 -21.63
N ALA A 125 9.03 17.53 -20.43
CA ALA A 125 10.02 18.36 -19.75
C ALA A 125 9.60 19.84 -19.51
N ARG A 126 8.29 20.14 -19.56
CA ARG A 126 7.70 21.43 -19.17
C ARG A 126 7.75 21.65 -17.66
N GLN A 127 7.70 20.57 -16.89
CA GLN A 127 8.01 20.55 -15.47
C GLN A 127 9.19 19.61 -15.22
N ARG A 128 9.99 19.91 -14.20
CA ARG A 128 11.18 19.12 -13.85
C ARG A 128 11.31 19.02 -12.34
N PHE A 129 10.93 17.86 -11.80
CA PHE A 129 11.24 17.46 -10.45
C PHE A 129 11.42 15.95 -10.37
N ASP A 130 12.05 15.49 -9.30
CA ASP A 130 12.23 14.07 -9.02
C ASP A 130 11.20 13.55 -8.05
N VAL A 131 10.89 12.27 -8.21
CA VAL A 131 10.15 11.48 -7.24
C VAL A 131 11.15 10.76 -6.35
N ARG A 132 10.99 10.89 -5.04
CA ARG A 132 11.84 10.32 -4.01
C ARG A 132 11.09 9.28 -3.18
N ILE A 133 11.81 8.47 -2.42
CA ILE A 133 11.20 7.46 -1.53
C ILE A 133 10.26 8.08 -0.50
N GLU A 134 10.55 9.30 -0.04
CA GLU A 134 9.70 10.02 0.91
C GLU A 134 8.34 10.39 0.28
N ASP A 135 8.26 10.59 -1.03
CA ASP A 135 6.99 10.83 -1.72
C ASP A 135 6.13 9.57 -1.78
N LEU A 136 6.76 8.39 -1.82
CA LEU A 136 6.07 7.11 -1.75
C LEU A 136 5.46 6.94 -0.36
N GLU A 137 6.22 7.26 0.68
CA GLU A 137 5.79 7.20 2.09
C GLU A 137 4.69 8.22 2.40
N ALA A 138 4.76 9.42 1.79
CA ALA A 138 3.73 10.44 1.90
C ALA A 138 2.49 10.17 1.05
N SER A 139 2.57 9.28 0.06
CA SER A 139 1.43 8.93 -0.80
C SER A 139 0.39 8.10 -0.03
N PRO A 140 -0.91 8.19 -0.38
CA PRO A 140 -1.96 7.44 0.29
C PRO A 140 -2.03 5.95 -0.13
N LEU A 141 -0.91 5.37 -0.54
CA LEU A 141 -0.80 3.96 -0.94
C LEU A 141 -0.46 3.08 0.27
N CYS A 142 -0.65 1.77 0.11
CA CYS A 142 -0.18 0.83 1.13
C CYS A 142 1.32 0.58 0.92
N THR A 143 2.12 0.73 1.98
CA THR A 143 3.58 0.60 1.91
C THR A 143 4.01 -0.75 1.32
N LEU A 144 3.35 -1.84 1.74
CA LEU A 144 3.61 -3.19 1.25
C LEU A 144 3.39 -3.32 -0.26
N GLY A 145 2.32 -2.70 -0.80
CA GLY A 145 2.04 -2.74 -2.24
C GLY A 145 3.08 -1.98 -3.05
N ILE A 146 3.49 -0.80 -2.56
CA ILE A 146 4.57 -0.01 -3.19
C ILE A 146 5.89 -0.79 -3.18
N GLU A 147 6.26 -1.39 -2.04
CA GLU A 147 7.46 -2.22 -1.95
C GLU A 147 7.39 -3.45 -2.87
N GLY A 148 6.22 -4.08 -2.97
CA GLY A 148 5.94 -5.17 -3.90
C GLY A 148 6.16 -4.75 -5.35
N PHE A 149 5.58 -3.62 -5.76
CA PHE A 149 5.78 -3.06 -7.09
C PHE A 149 7.25 -2.74 -7.38
N ARG A 150 7.93 -2.01 -6.48
CA ARG A 150 9.37 -1.69 -6.58
C ARG A 150 10.22 -2.96 -6.69
N ALA A 151 9.82 -4.03 -6.01
CA ALA A 151 10.48 -5.31 -6.08
C ALA A 151 10.38 -5.96 -7.46
N VAL A 152 9.19 -5.91 -8.06
CA VAL A 152 8.90 -6.52 -9.36
C VAL A 152 9.63 -5.81 -10.50
N ILE A 153 9.70 -4.47 -10.46
CA ILE A 153 10.35 -3.67 -11.51
C ILE A 153 11.87 -3.47 -11.31
N GLY A 154 12.46 -4.14 -10.30
CA GLY A 154 13.91 -4.09 -10.06
C GLY A 154 14.43 -2.81 -9.38
N MET A 155 13.56 -2.02 -8.75
CA MET A 155 13.88 -0.69 -8.19
C MET A 155 13.95 -0.65 -6.66
N LYS A 156 14.23 -1.81 -6.01
CA LYS A 156 14.30 -1.91 -4.54
C LYS A 156 15.32 -0.96 -3.89
N ARG A 157 16.47 -0.77 -4.54
CA ARG A 157 17.57 0.07 -4.02
C ARG A 157 17.52 1.51 -4.53
N VAL A 158 16.54 1.83 -5.36
CA VAL A 158 16.40 3.16 -5.95
C VAL A 158 15.64 4.04 -4.97
N THR A 159 16.28 5.11 -4.50
CA THR A 159 15.70 6.10 -3.57
C THR A 159 15.14 7.33 -4.29
N ARG A 160 15.50 7.53 -5.55
CA ARG A 160 15.09 8.68 -6.39
C ARG A 160 14.97 8.27 -7.84
N ILE A 161 13.95 8.77 -8.51
CA ILE A 161 13.75 8.63 -9.96
C ILE A 161 13.40 10.00 -10.57
N PRO A 162 13.83 10.26 -11.81
CA PRO A 162 13.43 11.48 -12.49
C PRO A 162 11.93 11.45 -12.78
N GLY A 163 11.26 12.61 -12.71
CA GLY A 163 9.80 12.68 -12.86
C GLY A 163 9.27 12.18 -14.20
N TRP A 164 10.04 12.30 -15.30
CA TRP A 164 9.65 11.73 -16.59
C TRP A 164 9.54 10.19 -16.53
N LEU A 165 10.41 9.53 -15.77
CA LEU A 165 10.36 8.07 -15.58
C LEU A 165 9.17 7.70 -14.69
N ALA A 166 8.88 8.50 -13.65
CA ALA A 166 7.68 8.30 -12.83
C ALA A 166 6.40 8.42 -13.66
N ALA A 167 6.33 9.42 -14.55
CA ALA A 167 5.19 9.62 -15.44
C ALA A 167 5.07 8.51 -16.51
N LEU A 168 6.19 7.95 -16.98
CA LEU A 168 6.18 6.76 -17.83
C LEU A 168 5.65 5.54 -17.06
N LEU A 169 6.12 5.33 -15.82
CA LEU A 169 5.65 4.24 -14.95
C LEU A 169 4.16 4.35 -14.64
N MET A 170 3.59 5.56 -14.54
CA MET A 170 2.15 5.78 -14.38
C MET A 170 1.30 5.18 -15.50
N LYS A 171 1.84 5.03 -16.71
CA LYS A 171 1.13 4.37 -17.82
C LYS A 171 1.02 2.85 -17.64
N VAL A 172 1.94 2.26 -16.88
CA VAL A 172 1.97 0.83 -16.58
C VAL A 172 1.26 0.53 -15.25
N GLU A 173 1.48 1.38 -14.26
CA GLU A 173 0.93 1.27 -12.91
C GLU A 173 0.30 2.60 -12.49
N PRO A 174 -1.04 2.75 -12.62
CA PRO A 174 -1.75 3.99 -12.28
C PRO A 174 -1.50 4.47 -10.84
N GLN A 175 -1.13 3.57 -9.92
CA GLN A 175 -0.79 3.96 -8.54
C GLN A 175 0.36 4.99 -8.47
N MET A 176 1.26 5.03 -9.47
CA MET A 176 2.30 6.05 -9.55
C MET A 176 1.76 7.48 -9.62
N GLY A 177 0.52 7.69 -10.06
CA GLY A 177 -0.10 9.02 -10.04
C GLY A 177 -0.23 9.60 -8.62
N PHE A 178 -0.52 8.77 -7.62
CA PHE A 178 -0.55 9.20 -6.21
C PHE A 178 0.83 9.64 -5.71
N VAL A 179 1.88 8.98 -6.20
CA VAL A 179 3.27 9.31 -5.84
C VAL A 179 3.72 10.60 -6.54
N ILE A 180 3.34 10.78 -7.82
CA ILE A 180 3.58 12.03 -8.56
C ILE A 180 2.87 13.20 -7.89
N HIS A 181 1.64 13.00 -7.40
CA HIS A 181 0.92 14.02 -6.63
C HIS A 181 1.69 14.44 -5.37
N ALA A 182 2.16 13.49 -4.56
CA ALA A 182 2.97 13.79 -3.37
C ALA A 182 4.27 14.55 -3.72
N ALA A 183 4.97 14.12 -4.77
CA ALA A 183 6.18 14.80 -5.25
C ALA A 183 5.90 16.22 -5.75
N MET A 184 4.77 16.42 -6.44
CA MET A 184 4.31 17.73 -6.90
C MET A 184 4.02 18.66 -5.72
N GLN A 185 3.31 18.19 -4.69
CA GLN A 185 3.04 18.97 -3.48
C GLN A 185 4.34 19.40 -2.79
N ARG A 186 5.31 18.50 -2.66
CA ARG A 186 6.64 18.83 -2.13
C ARG A 186 7.37 19.86 -2.99
N HIS A 187 7.29 19.74 -4.32
CA HIS A 187 7.95 20.67 -5.23
C HIS A 187 7.36 22.08 -5.13
N VAL A 188 6.03 22.21 -5.10
CA VAL A 188 5.34 23.49 -4.93
C VAL A 188 5.68 24.12 -3.59
N ALA A 189 5.66 23.34 -2.50
CA ALA A 189 6.03 23.83 -1.18
C ALA A 189 7.48 24.37 -1.13
N ALA A 190 8.43 23.69 -1.77
CA ALA A 190 9.82 24.16 -1.84
C ALA A 190 9.95 25.49 -2.60
N GLN A 191 9.24 25.64 -3.72
CA GLN A 191 9.23 26.88 -4.50
C GLN A 191 8.61 28.06 -3.74
N SER A 192 7.54 27.82 -2.98
CA SER A 192 6.91 28.86 -2.15
C SER A 192 7.85 29.37 -1.06
N VAL A 193 8.67 28.50 -0.46
CA VAL A 193 9.66 28.91 0.55
C VAL A 193 10.75 29.78 -0.08
N GLU A 194 11.29 29.39 -1.24
CA GLU A 194 12.31 30.16 -1.95
C GLU A 194 11.81 31.57 -2.34
N LEU A 195 10.58 31.69 -2.83
CA LEU A 195 9.96 32.97 -3.16
C LEU A 195 9.81 33.89 -1.95
N ASN A 196 9.43 33.34 -0.79
CA ASN A 196 9.26 34.12 0.44
C ASN A 196 10.61 34.58 1.03
N VAL A 197 11.67 33.79 0.89
CA VAL A 197 13.02 34.18 1.31
C VAL A 197 13.56 35.31 0.42
N HIS A 198 13.34 35.25 -0.89
CA HIS A 198 13.77 36.30 -1.82
C HIS A 198 12.94 37.59 -1.74
N ALA A 199 11.68 37.52 -1.30
CA ALA A 199 10.85 38.72 -1.10
C ALA A 199 11.14 39.45 0.23
N ALA A 200 11.85 38.81 1.17
CA ALA A 200 12.20 39.36 2.48
C ALA A 200 13.66 39.88 2.57
N ALA A 201 14.43 39.77 1.48
CA ALA A 201 15.79 40.29 1.34
C ALA A 201 15.80 41.57 0.49
#